data_AF-E4Y813-F1
#
_entry.id   AF-E4Y813-F1
#
_cell.length_a   1.000
_cell.length_b   1.000
_cell.length_c   1.000
_cell.angle_alpha   90.00
_cell.angle_beta   90.00
_cell.angle_gamma   90.00
#
_symmetry.space_group_name_H-M   'P 1'
#
loop_
_entity.id
_entity.type
_entity.pdbx_description
1 polymer ?
#
loop_
_entity_poly.entity_id
_entity_poly.type
_entity_poly.pdbx_seq_one_letter_code
_entity_poly.pdbx_strand_id
1 'polypeptide(L)'
;MKIFNGALIFSAAHGAWVQPKYEEVLKASKGRSNVNWGFPVGMRNSQAFDKCGEPLLPKDALKFECNSATCAVICKPGLMPLEKARVRCRKSGWSKSFPDCGGCEPEPSTAPDVLAECKDGKTRTCSLRCAEGMFFPDLGINQLGVGLKTKVVCKCKKKSGKCDYKFVSKSLKRKNVSKFSCDAIQAPPTQAPTPQSTAAPVEIIEDNVQHAVSSGSCSSLISENAEATAICKTIDDVNVKRALHHAPPVEVDAKLCTDAQSYADLLAKRDSGLSHDGALLQSLKQGENLMFGLNDMSIEANFLLATKMWHDEWIDWDFEKLTCTPGRQCLHFTQQVWIGTQKVCYAAAKAGRKTYVVARYSPPGNSMRRMRENVLPAN
;
A
#
# COMPACT_ATOMS: atom_id res chain seq x y z
N MET A 1 59.33 6.02 12.90
CA MET A 1 58.32 5.19 13.59
C MET A 1 58.22 5.65 15.04
N LYS A 2 57.28 6.55 15.36
CA LYS A 2 56.88 6.88 16.74
C LYS A 2 55.39 7.24 16.71
N ILE A 3 54.60 6.41 17.39
CA ILE A 3 53.15 6.47 17.49
C ILE A 3 52.83 7.54 18.55
N PHE A 4 52.12 8.61 18.18
CA PHE A 4 51.59 9.56 19.16
C PHE A 4 50.28 9.01 19.72
N ASN A 5 50.33 8.60 20.99
CA ASN A 5 49.17 8.39 21.85
C ASN A 5 48.44 9.72 22.05
N GLY A 6 47.32 9.91 21.35
CA GLY A 6 46.36 10.98 21.61
C GLY A 6 45.33 10.52 22.63
N ALA A 7 45.64 10.60 23.92
CA ALA A 7 44.64 10.50 24.97
C ALA A 7 43.79 11.79 24.95
N LEU A 8 42.61 11.72 24.34
CA LEU A 8 41.59 12.76 24.46
C LEU A 8 40.95 12.67 25.85
N ILE A 9 41.50 13.46 26.78
CA ILE A 9 40.86 13.79 28.05
C ILE A 9 39.68 14.72 27.72
N PHE A 10 38.46 14.19 27.72
CA PHE A 10 37.25 15.02 27.72
C PHE A 10 37.03 15.54 29.15
N SER A 11 37.35 16.83 29.35
CA SER A 11 36.94 17.61 30.50
C SER A 11 35.43 17.55 30.71
N ALA A 12 35.02 17.24 31.93
CA ALA A 12 33.63 17.12 32.35
C ALA A 12 32.94 18.50 32.38
N ALA A 13 32.18 18.81 31.33
CA ALA A 13 31.07 19.76 31.42
C ALA A 13 29.84 19.00 31.97
N HIS A 14 29.24 19.53 33.04
CA HIS A 14 28.07 18.97 33.73
C HIS A 14 26.77 19.12 32.91
N GLY A 15 26.75 18.59 31.69
CA GLY A 15 25.51 18.36 30.96
C GLY A 15 24.72 17.25 31.64
N ALA A 16 23.45 17.50 31.96
CA ALA A 16 22.56 16.46 32.48
C ALA A 16 22.53 15.28 31.48
N TRP A 17 23.03 14.12 31.87
CA TRP A 17 23.01 12.94 31.01
C TRP A 17 21.57 12.62 30.58
N VAL A 18 21.35 12.57 29.26
CA VAL A 18 20.06 12.24 28.67
C VAL A 18 20.06 10.78 28.25
N GLN A 19 19.10 10.01 28.75
CA GLN A 19 19.03 8.58 28.48
C GLN A 19 18.75 8.29 27.00
N PRO A 20 19.65 7.60 26.27
CA PRO A 20 19.39 7.23 24.88
C PRO A 20 18.23 6.24 24.76
N LYS A 21 17.52 6.25 23.63
CA LYS A 21 16.41 5.34 23.36
C LYS A 21 16.85 3.88 23.41
N TYR A 22 15.94 2.97 23.76
CA TYR A 22 16.24 1.53 23.83
C TYR A 22 16.74 0.94 22.49
N GLU A 23 16.39 1.57 21.37
CA GLU A 23 16.91 1.21 20.05
C GLU A 23 18.43 1.28 19.94
N GLU A 24 19.09 2.19 20.65
CA GLU A 24 20.55 2.28 20.66
C GLU A 24 21.19 1.07 21.37
N VAL A 25 20.53 0.51 22.38
CA VAL A 25 20.97 -0.75 23.01
C VAL A 25 20.89 -1.89 22.00
N LEU A 26 19.79 -1.96 21.24
CA LEU A 26 19.58 -3.02 20.25
C LEU A 26 20.53 -2.91 19.05
N LYS A 27 20.99 -1.69 18.72
CA LYS A 27 22.03 -1.49 17.71
C LYS A 27 23.40 -1.89 18.27
N ALA A 28 23.73 -1.46 19.48
CA ALA A 28 24.97 -1.82 20.16
C ALA A 28 25.12 -3.34 20.31
N SER A 29 24.04 -4.04 20.70
CA SER A 29 24.07 -5.50 20.87
C SER A 29 24.29 -6.31 19.58
N LYS A 30 24.17 -5.64 18.43
CA LYS A 30 24.44 -6.17 17.09
C LYS A 30 25.77 -5.67 16.52
N GLY A 31 26.58 -4.96 17.31
CA GLY A 31 27.82 -4.32 16.85
C GLY A 31 27.60 -3.17 15.87
N ARG A 32 26.40 -2.56 15.84
CA ARG A 32 26.00 -1.51 14.88
C ARG A 32 25.98 -0.10 15.46
N SER A 33 26.42 0.09 16.70
CA SER A 33 26.49 1.39 17.34
C SER A 33 27.55 1.39 18.43
N ASN A 34 28.35 2.46 18.47
CA ASN A 34 29.36 2.72 19.51
C ASN A 34 28.90 3.82 20.49
N VAL A 35 27.61 4.18 20.47
CA VAL A 35 27.04 5.18 21.37
C VAL A 35 27.08 4.66 22.81
N ASN A 36 27.64 5.45 23.74
CA ASN A 36 27.57 5.16 25.18
C ASN A 36 26.13 5.35 25.68
N TRP A 37 25.37 4.25 25.66
CA TRP A 37 23.95 4.24 26.02
C TRP A 37 23.72 3.95 27.51
N GLY A 38 24.76 3.47 28.19
CA GLY A 38 24.76 3.17 29.62
C GLY A 38 24.73 4.42 30.48
N PHE A 39 24.16 4.30 31.69
CA PHE A 39 24.26 5.37 32.66
C PHE A 39 25.73 5.54 33.08
N PRO A 40 26.28 6.77 33.21
CA PRO A 40 27.69 6.94 33.53
C PRO A 40 28.02 6.46 34.94
N VAL A 41 29.25 5.97 35.11
CA VAL A 41 29.80 5.51 36.40
C VAL A 41 30.10 6.72 37.29
N GLY A 42 29.95 6.57 38.62
CA GLY A 42 30.27 7.61 39.59
C GLY A 42 29.17 8.65 39.84
N MET A 43 28.09 8.65 39.04
CA MET A 43 26.95 9.54 39.23
C MET A 43 25.82 8.86 40.00
N ARG A 44 25.18 9.58 40.93
CA ARG A 44 24.00 9.09 41.68
C ARG A 44 24.20 7.66 42.23
N ASN A 45 25.37 7.43 42.85
CA ASN A 45 25.80 6.14 43.41
C ASN A 45 25.90 4.98 42.41
N SER A 46 26.05 5.27 41.11
CA SER A 46 26.29 4.26 40.08
C SER A 46 27.73 3.73 40.14
N GLN A 47 27.92 2.46 39.79
CA GLN A 47 29.23 1.84 39.62
C GLN A 47 29.25 1.01 38.34
N ALA A 48 30.44 0.62 37.87
CA ALA A 48 30.59 -0.21 36.68
C ALA A 48 29.81 -1.52 36.83
N PHE A 49 29.19 -1.98 35.73
CA PHE A 49 28.23 -3.08 35.76
C PHE A 49 28.82 -4.40 36.31
N ASP A 50 30.12 -4.62 36.09
CA ASP A 50 30.90 -5.77 36.55
C ASP A 50 31.02 -5.85 38.08
N LYS A 51 30.82 -4.73 38.78
CA LYS A 51 30.81 -4.68 40.26
C LYS A 51 29.51 -5.17 40.90
N CYS A 52 28.46 -5.42 40.13
CA CYS A 52 27.19 -5.92 40.66
C CYS A 52 27.02 -7.45 40.59
N GLY A 53 28.05 -8.17 40.12
CA GLY A 53 27.97 -9.63 39.90
C GLY A 53 27.13 -10.00 38.68
N GLU A 54 27.22 -11.27 38.27
CA GLU A 54 26.50 -11.78 37.11
C GLU A 54 25.06 -12.16 37.51
N PRO A 55 24.03 -11.47 36.94
CA PRO A 55 22.65 -11.79 37.25
C PRO A 55 22.19 -13.05 36.51
N LEU A 56 21.23 -13.77 37.10
CA LEU A 56 20.56 -14.88 36.41
C LEU A 56 19.81 -14.37 35.18
N LEU A 57 19.96 -15.10 34.07
CA LEU A 57 19.30 -14.75 32.80
C LEU A 57 17.77 -14.94 32.96
N PRO A 58 16.95 -13.90 32.73
CA PRO A 58 15.50 -13.99 32.89
C PRO A 58 14.86 -14.95 31.89
N LYS A 59 13.62 -15.35 32.15
CA LYS A 59 12.89 -16.25 31.27
C LYS A 59 12.78 -15.62 29.88
N ASP A 60 13.12 -16.44 28.87
CA ASP A 60 13.08 -16.09 27.45
C ASP A 60 13.94 -14.88 27.03
N ALA A 61 14.88 -14.48 27.88
CA ALA A 61 15.97 -13.61 27.50
C ALA A 61 16.99 -14.39 26.65
N LEU A 62 17.60 -13.68 25.69
CA LEU A 62 18.69 -14.18 24.86
C LEU A 62 20.03 -13.93 25.53
N LYS A 63 20.24 -12.70 26.01
CA LYS A 63 21.48 -12.27 26.67
C LYS A 63 21.27 -10.95 27.41
N PHE A 64 22.28 -10.55 28.18
CA PHE A 64 22.45 -9.16 28.59
C PHE A 64 23.33 -8.39 27.60
N GLU A 65 23.04 -7.11 27.44
CA GLU A 65 23.94 -6.15 26.81
C GLU A 65 24.28 -5.09 27.86
N CYS A 66 25.57 -4.87 28.14
CA CYS A 66 26.02 -4.04 29.25
C CYS A 66 26.95 -2.92 28.76
N ASN A 67 26.78 -1.73 29.34
CA ASN A 67 27.57 -0.55 29.01
C ASN A 67 27.59 0.40 30.22
N SER A 68 28.79 0.89 30.59
CA SER A 68 28.99 1.77 31.75
C SER A 68 28.37 1.19 33.05
N ALA A 69 27.46 1.90 33.71
CA ALA A 69 26.78 1.42 34.92
C ALA A 69 25.41 0.76 34.64
N THR A 70 25.14 0.26 33.42
CA THR A 70 23.81 -0.25 33.05
C THR A 70 23.90 -1.52 32.23
N CYS A 71 23.11 -2.51 32.59
CA CYS A 71 22.82 -3.67 31.75
C CYS A 71 21.38 -3.62 31.27
N ALA A 72 21.14 -4.17 30.09
CA ALA A 72 19.84 -4.28 29.47
C ALA A 72 19.57 -5.73 29.08
N VAL A 73 18.36 -6.22 29.37
CA VAL A 73 17.89 -7.51 28.86
C VAL A 73 17.70 -7.40 27.35
N ILE A 74 18.24 -8.35 26.60
CA ILE A 74 17.95 -8.60 25.19
C ILE A 74 17.11 -9.87 25.12
N CYS A 75 15.88 -9.74 24.63
CA CYS A 75 14.98 -10.89 24.49
C CYS A 75 15.28 -11.71 23.25
N LYS A 76 14.85 -12.99 23.26
CA LYS A 76 14.82 -13.82 22.05
C LYS A 76 14.01 -13.13 20.93
N PRO A 77 14.30 -13.42 19.65
CA PRO A 77 13.56 -12.83 18.53
C PRO A 77 12.04 -12.95 18.71
N GLY A 78 11.31 -11.88 18.39
CA GLY A 78 9.85 -11.85 18.54
C GLY A 78 9.35 -11.37 19.90
N LEU A 79 10.15 -11.54 20.96
CA LEU A 79 9.80 -11.19 22.33
C LEU A 79 10.30 -9.82 22.75
N MET A 80 9.69 -9.26 23.78
CA MET A 80 10.04 -7.97 24.35
C MET A 80 10.12 -8.01 25.88
N PRO A 81 10.92 -7.13 26.49
CA PRO A 81 10.94 -6.98 27.94
C PRO A 81 9.56 -6.55 28.44
N LEU A 82 9.00 -7.28 29.40
CA LEU A 82 7.67 -7.00 29.94
C LEU A 82 7.64 -5.69 30.76
N GLU A 83 8.80 -5.26 31.24
CA GLU A 83 8.99 -3.98 31.92
C GLU A 83 10.16 -3.16 31.36
N LYS A 84 10.67 -2.21 32.14
CA LYS A 84 11.86 -1.42 31.80
C LYS A 84 13.10 -2.32 31.76
N ALA A 85 13.47 -2.72 30.55
CA ALA A 85 14.61 -3.59 30.22
C ALA A 85 15.98 -3.21 30.81
N ARG A 86 16.20 -1.92 31.12
CA ARG A 86 17.48 -1.41 31.64
C ARG A 86 17.49 -1.42 33.16
N VAL A 87 18.55 -1.95 33.72
CA VAL A 87 18.83 -1.99 35.17
C VAL A 87 20.19 -1.35 35.40
N ARG A 88 20.25 -0.44 36.39
CA ARG A 88 21.48 0.25 36.76
C ARG A 88 22.22 -0.55 37.82
N CYS A 89 23.53 -0.65 37.70
CA CYS A 89 24.41 -1.10 38.77
C CYS A 89 24.73 0.08 39.71
N ARG A 90 24.47 -0.10 41.00
CA ARG A 90 24.76 0.87 42.07
C ARG A 90 25.73 0.26 43.05
N LYS A 91 26.34 1.08 43.91
CA LYS A 91 27.20 0.60 45.01
C LYS A 91 26.54 -0.46 45.90
N SER A 92 25.20 -0.42 46.03
CA SER A 92 24.39 -1.40 46.75
C SER A 92 23.97 -2.62 45.91
N GLY A 93 24.54 -2.82 44.72
CA GLY A 93 24.13 -3.86 43.77
C GLY A 93 23.16 -3.38 42.68
N TRP A 94 22.52 -4.33 42.01
CA TRP A 94 21.54 -4.05 40.95
C TRP A 94 20.35 -3.25 41.51
N SER A 95 20.01 -2.15 40.84
CA SER A 95 18.95 -1.23 41.31
C SER A 95 17.54 -1.84 41.36
N LYS A 96 17.34 -2.99 40.71
CA LYS A 96 16.11 -3.76 40.62
C LYS A 96 16.41 -5.10 39.92
N SER A 97 15.45 -6.02 39.93
CA SER A 97 15.51 -7.24 39.12
C SER A 97 15.43 -6.93 37.62
N PHE A 98 15.95 -7.86 36.83
CA PHE A 98 15.82 -7.83 35.37
C PHE A 98 14.47 -8.43 34.98
N PRO A 99 13.71 -7.78 34.07
CA PRO A 99 12.40 -8.28 33.69
C PRO A 99 12.51 -9.50 32.79
N ASP A 100 11.54 -10.39 32.91
CA ASP A 100 11.31 -11.45 31.94
C ASP A 100 10.95 -10.88 30.56
N CYS A 101 11.14 -11.73 29.56
CA CYS A 101 10.72 -11.49 28.20
C CYS A 101 9.37 -12.16 27.94
N GLY A 102 8.53 -11.51 27.15
CA GLY A 102 7.27 -12.08 26.72
C GLY A 102 6.79 -11.51 25.40
N GLY A 103 5.72 -12.13 24.89
CA GLY A 103 5.15 -11.85 23.58
C GLY A 103 3.63 -11.89 23.62
N CYS A 104 3.02 -11.92 22.45
CA CYS A 104 1.59 -11.98 22.31
C CYS A 104 1.18 -13.43 22.04
N GLU A 105 0.45 -14.02 22.97
CA GLU A 105 -0.13 -15.36 22.86
C GLU A 105 -1.65 -15.31 23.08
N PRO A 106 -2.45 -16.15 22.39
CA PRO A 106 -2.05 -17.01 21.26
C PRO A 106 -1.73 -16.19 20.00
N GLU A 107 -1.36 -16.87 18.92
CA GLU A 107 -1.26 -16.26 17.59
C GLU A 107 -2.55 -15.50 17.24
N PRO A 108 -2.46 -14.42 16.43
CA PRO A 108 -3.59 -13.53 16.21
C PRO A 108 -4.78 -14.19 15.46
N SER A 109 -4.62 -15.40 14.91
CA SER A 109 -5.71 -16.18 14.32
C SER A 109 -6.50 -16.93 15.40
N THR A 110 -7.57 -16.31 15.89
CA THR A 110 -8.55 -16.99 16.75
C THR A 110 -9.84 -17.35 16.01
N ALA A 111 -10.01 -16.87 14.78
CA ALA A 111 -11.11 -17.22 13.89
C ALA A 111 -10.62 -18.20 12.81
N PRO A 112 -11.39 -19.28 12.50
CA PRO A 112 -10.94 -20.37 11.63
C PRO A 112 -10.70 -19.94 10.17
N ASP A 113 -11.25 -18.82 9.76
CA ASP A 113 -11.23 -18.19 8.44
C ASP A 113 -10.07 -17.21 8.23
N VAL A 114 -9.28 -16.93 9.28
CA VAL A 114 -8.14 -16.00 9.23
C VAL A 114 -6.82 -16.76 9.31
N LEU A 115 -6.03 -16.69 8.24
CA LEU A 115 -4.69 -17.24 8.18
C LEU A 115 -3.65 -16.20 8.62
N ALA A 116 -2.78 -16.58 9.55
CA ALA A 116 -1.71 -15.73 10.06
C ALA A 116 -0.32 -16.30 9.70
N GLU A 117 0.52 -15.47 9.07
CA GLU A 117 1.93 -15.77 8.81
C GLU A 117 2.81 -14.82 9.61
N CYS A 118 3.54 -15.34 10.60
CA CYS A 118 4.30 -14.54 11.54
C CYS A 118 5.81 -14.63 11.31
N LYS A 119 6.51 -13.52 11.55
CA LYS A 119 7.96 -13.41 11.51
C LYS A 119 8.48 -12.77 12.78
N ASP A 120 9.56 -13.34 13.31
CA ASP A 120 10.24 -12.84 14.50
C ASP A 120 11.40 -11.92 14.12
N GLY A 121 11.42 -10.76 14.76
CA GLY A 121 12.48 -9.77 14.63
C GLY A 121 12.66 -9.05 15.96
N LYS A 122 12.74 -7.70 15.92
CA LYS A 122 12.71 -6.86 17.12
C LYS A 122 11.42 -7.05 17.94
N THR A 123 10.32 -7.32 17.23
CA THR A 123 8.99 -7.65 17.76
C THR A 123 8.35 -8.67 16.82
N ARG A 124 7.49 -9.55 17.33
CA ARG A 124 6.72 -10.46 16.48
C ARG A 124 5.76 -9.67 15.59
N THR A 125 5.81 -9.93 14.28
CA THR A 125 4.95 -9.26 13.29
C THR A 125 4.26 -10.33 12.44
N CYS A 126 2.95 -10.25 12.33
CA CYS A 126 2.15 -11.21 11.59
C CYS A 126 1.43 -10.54 10.43
N SER A 127 1.45 -11.17 9.27
CA SER A 127 0.62 -10.83 8.13
C SER A 127 -0.64 -11.69 8.19
N LEU A 128 -1.80 -11.04 8.24
CA LEU A 128 -3.10 -11.68 8.26
C LEU A 128 -3.69 -11.65 6.86
N ARG A 129 -4.27 -12.77 6.44
CA ARG A 129 -5.05 -12.91 5.21
C ARG A 129 -6.26 -13.79 5.50
N CYS A 130 -7.30 -13.65 4.69
CA CYS A 130 -8.42 -14.57 4.74
C CYS A 130 -8.09 -15.88 4.00
N ALA A 131 -8.81 -16.94 4.35
CA ALA A 131 -8.85 -18.16 3.55
C ALA A 131 -9.30 -17.86 2.10
N GLU A 132 -9.05 -18.79 1.18
CA GLU A 132 -9.43 -18.64 -0.22
C GLU A 132 -10.95 -18.42 -0.35
N GLY A 133 -11.36 -17.51 -1.24
CA GLY A 133 -12.77 -17.14 -1.39
C GLY A 133 -13.34 -16.26 -0.28
N MET A 134 -12.51 -15.72 0.62
CA MET A 134 -12.94 -14.86 1.73
C MET A 134 -12.15 -13.54 1.79
N PHE A 135 -12.68 -12.54 2.49
CA PHE A 135 -12.07 -11.22 2.59
C PHE A 135 -12.35 -10.51 3.91
N PHE A 136 -11.50 -9.57 4.30
CA PHE A 136 -11.75 -8.74 5.48
C PHE A 136 -12.71 -7.61 5.09
N PRO A 137 -13.87 -7.42 5.75
CA PRO A 137 -14.85 -6.45 5.28
C PRO A 137 -14.37 -4.99 5.39
N ASP A 138 -13.48 -4.72 6.35
CA ASP A 138 -12.89 -3.40 6.56
C ASP A 138 -11.78 -3.05 5.56
N LEU A 139 -11.22 -4.05 4.87
CA LEU A 139 -10.15 -3.86 3.88
C LEU A 139 -10.65 -4.08 2.46
N GLY A 140 -11.58 -5.00 2.26
CA GLY A 140 -12.05 -5.44 0.96
C GLY A 140 -11.13 -6.48 0.33
N ILE A 141 -11.31 -6.63 -0.98
CA ILE A 141 -10.55 -7.50 -1.87
C ILE A 141 -9.69 -6.65 -2.81
N ASN A 142 -8.61 -7.23 -3.34
CA ASN A 142 -7.89 -6.61 -4.44
C ASN A 142 -8.63 -6.82 -5.78
N GLN A 143 -8.09 -6.25 -6.85
CA GLN A 143 -8.64 -6.34 -8.21
C GLN A 143 -8.76 -7.78 -8.75
N LEU A 144 -8.08 -8.77 -8.15
CA LEU A 144 -8.16 -10.19 -8.51
C LEU A 144 -9.18 -10.97 -7.67
N GLY A 145 -10.00 -10.28 -6.85
CA GLY A 145 -10.95 -10.93 -5.94
C GLY A 145 -10.29 -11.61 -4.75
N VAL A 146 -9.01 -11.30 -4.46
CA VAL A 146 -8.29 -11.87 -3.33
C VAL A 146 -8.40 -10.94 -2.13
N GLY A 147 -8.79 -11.47 -0.97
CA GLY A 147 -8.81 -10.74 0.30
C GLY A 147 -7.50 -9.99 0.55
N LEU A 148 -7.58 -8.68 0.81
CA LEU A 148 -6.41 -7.86 1.08
C LEU A 148 -5.73 -8.32 2.38
N LYS A 149 -4.39 -8.23 2.41
CA LYS A 149 -3.61 -8.60 3.59
C LYS A 149 -3.44 -7.39 4.50
N THR A 150 -3.38 -7.64 5.80
CA THR A 150 -3.01 -6.62 6.79
C THR A 150 -1.93 -7.11 7.73
N LYS A 151 -1.28 -6.18 8.43
CA LYS A 151 -0.19 -6.49 9.36
C LYS A 151 -0.56 -6.10 10.77
N VAL A 152 -0.30 -7.02 11.69
CA VAL A 152 -0.32 -6.76 13.13
C VAL A 152 1.08 -6.93 13.70
N VAL A 153 1.40 -6.12 14.71
CA VAL A 153 2.65 -6.18 15.46
C VAL A 153 2.34 -6.37 16.93
N CYS A 154 3.08 -7.27 17.58
CA CYS A 154 2.97 -7.47 19.01
C CYS A 154 3.54 -6.25 19.76
N LYS A 155 2.80 -5.74 20.75
CA LYS A 155 3.24 -4.63 21.61
C LYS A 155 2.94 -4.92 23.08
N CYS A 156 3.94 -4.73 23.94
CA CYS A 156 3.78 -4.87 25.39
C CYS A 156 3.69 -3.52 26.09
N LYS A 157 2.71 -3.39 27.00
CA LYS A 157 2.56 -2.23 27.88
C LYS A 157 3.48 -2.40 29.09
N LYS A 158 4.58 -1.66 29.10
CA LYS A 158 5.64 -1.73 30.14
C LYS A 158 5.21 -1.53 31.59
N LYS A 159 4.02 -0.96 31.85
CA LYS A 159 3.49 -0.77 33.22
C LYS A 159 2.71 -1.98 33.71
N SER A 160 2.11 -2.74 32.81
CA SER A 160 1.20 -3.84 33.15
C SER A 160 1.74 -5.21 32.73
N GLY A 161 2.89 -5.27 32.04
CA GLY A 161 3.42 -6.50 31.44
C GLY A 161 2.59 -7.07 30.28
N LYS A 162 1.31 -6.69 30.17
CA LYS A 162 0.40 -7.20 29.14
C LYS A 162 0.83 -6.85 27.72
N CYS A 163 0.87 -7.86 26.86
CA CYS A 163 1.16 -7.76 25.45
C CYS A 163 -0.10 -8.01 24.62
N ASP A 164 -0.34 -7.19 23.60
CA ASP A 164 -1.43 -7.36 22.65
C ASP A 164 -0.96 -7.08 21.22
N TYR A 165 -1.54 -7.77 20.25
CA TYR A 165 -1.39 -7.41 18.84
C TYR A 165 -2.07 -6.08 18.53
N LYS A 166 -1.42 -5.27 17.71
CA LYS A 166 -1.95 -4.00 17.20
C LYS A 166 -1.75 -3.93 15.69
N PHE A 167 -2.77 -3.47 14.98
CA PHE A 167 -2.65 -3.18 13.55
C PHE A 167 -1.58 -2.11 13.30
N VAL A 168 -0.80 -2.33 12.23
CA VAL A 168 0.19 -1.38 11.76
C VAL A 168 -0.50 -0.21 11.04
N SER A 169 -1.55 -0.50 10.27
CA SER A 169 -2.35 0.51 9.59
C SER A 169 -3.22 1.28 10.59
N LYS A 170 -3.15 2.62 10.53
CA LYS A 170 -4.00 3.51 11.34
C LYS A 170 -5.40 3.70 10.74
N SER A 171 -5.57 3.40 9.46
CA SER A 171 -6.80 3.62 8.70
C SER A 171 -7.84 2.52 8.90
N LEU A 172 -7.48 1.43 9.59
CA LEU A 172 -8.40 0.35 9.92
C LEU A 172 -9.47 0.81 10.92
N LYS A 173 -10.73 0.62 10.55
CA LYS A 173 -11.90 0.96 11.37
C LYS A 173 -11.99 0.04 12.60
N ARG A 174 -11.94 -1.29 12.42
CA ARG A 174 -11.81 -2.23 13.54
C ARG A 174 -10.37 -2.33 14.02
N LYS A 175 -10.18 -2.06 15.32
CA LYS A 175 -8.87 -2.10 15.99
C LYS A 175 -8.67 -3.33 16.88
N ASN A 176 -9.72 -4.13 17.07
CA ASN A 176 -9.64 -5.32 17.90
C ASN A 176 -9.23 -6.53 17.04
N VAL A 177 -7.99 -6.98 17.22
CA VAL A 177 -7.40 -8.07 16.43
C VAL A 177 -8.13 -9.40 16.67
N SER A 178 -8.60 -9.67 17.90
CA SER A 178 -9.30 -10.93 18.20
C SER A 178 -10.75 -10.97 17.73
N LYS A 179 -11.30 -9.85 17.27
CA LYS A 179 -12.64 -9.76 16.65
C LYS A 179 -12.57 -9.50 15.15
N PHE A 180 -11.40 -9.74 14.56
CA PHE A 180 -11.16 -9.56 13.14
C PHE A 180 -11.49 -10.89 12.44
N SER A 181 -12.52 -10.88 11.61
CA SER A 181 -13.04 -12.05 10.87
C SER A 181 -13.12 -11.75 9.38
N CYS A 182 -13.26 -12.79 8.59
CA CYS A 182 -13.45 -12.72 7.16
C CYS A 182 -14.92 -12.97 6.81
N ASP A 183 -15.37 -12.34 5.74
CA ASP A 183 -16.65 -12.62 5.12
C ASP A 183 -16.40 -13.45 3.85
N ALA A 184 -17.32 -14.36 3.55
CA ALA A 184 -17.30 -15.08 2.29
C ALA A 184 -17.51 -14.09 1.14
N ILE A 185 -16.73 -14.25 0.08
CA ILE A 185 -17.04 -13.63 -1.20
C ILE A 185 -18.30 -14.34 -1.68
N GLN A 186 -19.44 -13.67 -1.55
CA GLN A 186 -20.70 -14.23 -2.06
C GLN A 186 -20.52 -14.46 -3.56
N ALA A 187 -20.63 -15.72 -3.98
CA ALA A 187 -20.87 -16.02 -5.38
C ALA A 187 -22.15 -15.26 -5.78
N PRO A 188 -22.17 -14.62 -6.97
CA PRO A 188 -23.35 -13.92 -7.42
C PRO A 188 -24.55 -14.87 -7.33
N PRO A 189 -25.73 -14.41 -6.89
CA PRO A 189 -26.93 -15.22 -7.03
C PRO A 189 -27.04 -15.57 -8.51
N THR A 190 -26.99 -16.86 -8.82
CA THR A 190 -27.31 -17.38 -10.15
C THR A 190 -28.77 -17.00 -10.41
N GLN A 191 -28.98 -15.85 -11.04
CA GLN A 191 -30.30 -15.50 -11.54
C GLN A 191 -30.61 -16.48 -12.66
N ALA A 192 -31.66 -17.26 -12.48
CA ALA A 192 -32.21 -18.11 -13.51
C ALA A 192 -32.47 -17.26 -14.77
N PRO A 193 -32.18 -17.78 -15.97
CA PRO A 193 -32.36 -17.02 -17.20
C PRO A 193 -33.82 -16.62 -17.33
N THR A 194 -34.09 -15.31 -17.27
CA THR A 194 -35.40 -14.75 -17.58
C THR A 194 -35.66 -14.98 -19.08
N PRO A 195 -36.86 -15.42 -19.49
CA PRO A 195 -37.16 -15.70 -20.89
C PRO A 195 -36.95 -14.43 -21.73
N GLN A 196 -36.02 -14.49 -22.69
CA GLN A 196 -35.90 -13.48 -23.73
C GLN A 196 -37.19 -13.47 -24.54
N SER A 197 -37.83 -12.30 -24.61
CA SER A 197 -38.95 -12.05 -25.52
C SER A 197 -38.44 -12.19 -26.95
N THR A 198 -39.04 -13.12 -27.69
CA THR A 198 -38.78 -13.39 -29.10
C THR A 198 -39.14 -12.15 -29.92
N ALA A 199 -38.15 -11.32 -30.25
CA ALA A 199 -38.26 -10.37 -31.34
C ALA A 199 -37.86 -11.09 -32.65
N ALA A 200 -38.67 -10.89 -33.68
CA ALA A 200 -38.56 -11.49 -35.00
C ALA A 200 -37.18 -11.25 -35.65
N PRO A 201 -36.73 -12.13 -36.57
CA PRO A 201 -35.45 -11.98 -37.22
C PRO A 201 -35.47 -10.76 -38.14
N VAL A 202 -34.70 -9.74 -37.79
CA VAL A 202 -34.34 -8.68 -38.72
C VAL A 202 -33.18 -9.22 -39.57
N GLU A 203 -33.40 -9.37 -40.87
CA GLU A 203 -32.35 -9.63 -41.85
C GLU A 203 -31.26 -8.56 -41.72
N ILE A 204 -30.06 -8.97 -41.30
CA ILE A 204 -28.87 -8.15 -41.43
C ILE A 204 -28.38 -8.34 -42.87
N ILE A 205 -28.66 -7.33 -43.69
CA ILE A 205 -28.00 -7.11 -44.96
C ILE A 205 -26.51 -6.87 -44.64
N GLU A 206 -25.64 -7.77 -45.12
CA GLU A 206 -24.22 -7.51 -45.25
C GLU A 206 -24.04 -6.40 -46.29
N ASP A 207 -24.11 -5.15 -45.85
CA ASP A 207 -23.43 -4.07 -46.56
C ASP A 207 -23.19 -2.89 -45.62
N ASN A 208 -21.93 -2.46 -45.62
CA ASN A 208 -21.45 -1.17 -45.17
C ASN A 208 -21.18 -0.95 -43.66
N VAL A 209 -20.29 -1.78 -43.08
CA VAL A 209 -19.38 -1.31 -42.01
C VAL A 209 -18.22 -0.58 -42.67
N GLN A 210 -18.47 0.64 -43.12
CA GLN A 210 -17.43 1.51 -43.65
C GLN A 210 -17.68 2.96 -43.25
N HIS A 211 -17.81 3.20 -41.95
CA HIS A 211 -17.48 4.50 -41.35
C HIS A 211 -16.35 4.32 -40.35
N ALA A 212 -15.18 4.05 -40.93
CA ALA A 212 -13.90 4.36 -40.32
C ALA A 212 -13.81 5.88 -40.14
N VAL A 213 -13.87 6.36 -38.89
CA VAL A 213 -13.16 7.60 -38.57
C VAL A 213 -11.68 7.23 -38.65
N SER A 214 -11.01 7.78 -39.66
CA SER A 214 -9.70 7.33 -40.09
C SER A 214 -8.64 7.45 -38.99
N SER A 215 -7.91 6.38 -38.73
CA SER A 215 -6.67 6.37 -37.94
C SER A 215 -5.62 7.39 -38.45
N GLY A 216 -5.77 7.87 -39.69
CA GLY A 216 -5.00 8.96 -40.28
C GLY A 216 -5.27 10.35 -39.67
N SER A 217 -6.47 10.61 -39.14
CA SER A 217 -6.78 11.90 -38.48
C SER A 217 -6.31 11.95 -37.03
N CYS A 218 -6.27 10.83 -36.32
CA CYS A 218 -5.78 10.81 -34.94
C CYS A 218 -4.25 10.98 -34.90
N SER A 219 -3.53 10.22 -35.73
CA SER A 219 -2.05 10.23 -35.71
C SER A 219 -1.49 11.59 -36.14
N SER A 220 -2.19 12.32 -37.00
CA SER A 220 -1.76 13.66 -37.44
C SER A 220 -1.89 14.72 -36.34
N LEU A 221 -2.87 14.60 -35.43
CA LEU A 221 -3.06 15.52 -34.30
C LEU A 221 -1.96 15.39 -33.23
N ILE A 222 -1.24 14.27 -33.22
CA ILE A 222 -0.14 13.98 -32.29
C ILE A 222 1.08 13.42 -33.03
N SER A 223 1.37 13.96 -34.21
CA SER A 223 2.43 13.46 -35.10
C SER A 223 3.83 13.49 -34.49
N GLU A 224 4.06 14.36 -33.50
CA GLU A 224 5.32 14.46 -32.75
C GLU A 224 5.43 13.44 -31.60
N ASN A 225 4.35 12.72 -31.28
CA ASN A 225 4.33 11.73 -30.21
C ASN A 225 4.83 10.38 -30.73
N ALA A 226 5.87 9.82 -30.09
CA ALA A 226 6.48 8.56 -30.52
C ALA A 226 5.51 7.35 -30.41
N GLU A 227 4.54 7.44 -29.52
CA GLU A 227 3.52 6.44 -29.25
C GLU A 227 2.20 6.71 -30.02
N ALA A 228 2.17 7.63 -30.99
CA ALA A 228 0.95 8.07 -31.67
C ALA A 228 0.07 6.91 -32.19
N THR A 229 0.67 5.92 -32.85
CA THR A 229 -0.07 4.76 -33.36
C THR A 229 -0.72 3.95 -32.22
N ALA A 230 0.00 3.73 -31.12
CA ALA A 230 -0.51 2.99 -29.97
C ALA A 230 -1.63 3.77 -29.25
N ILE A 231 -1.49 5.09 -29.13
CA ILE A 231 -2.51 5.98 -28.56
C ILE A 231 -3.77 5.92 -29.41
N CYS A 232 -3.67 6.11 -30.73
CA CYS A 232 -4.82 6.12 -31.61
C CYS A 232 -5.57 4.79 -31.62
N LYS A 233 -4.85 3.66 -31.70
CA LYS A 233 -5.48 2.34 -31.58
C LYS A 233 -6.19 2.13 -30.24
N THR A 234 -5.63 2.66 -29.16
CA THR A 234 -6.26 2.60 -27.83
C THR A 234 -7.52 3.46 -27.78
N ILE A 235 -7.51 4.64 -28.41
CA ILE A 235 -8.68 5.52 -28.50
C ILE A 235 -9.80 4.87 -29.32
N ASP A 236 -9.47 4.17 -30.41
CA ASP A 236 -10.44 3.40 -31.17
C ASP A 236 -11.12 2.33 -30.28
N ASP A 237 -10.34 1.60 -29.48
CA ASP A 237 -10.86 0.59 -28.53
C ASP A 237 -11.72 1.22 -27.41
N VAL A 238 -11.33 2.39 -26.90
CA VAL A 238 -12.16 3.18 -25.97
C VAL A 238 -13.47 3.61 -26.64
N ASN A 239 -13.44 4.02 -27.90
CA ASN A 239 -14.62 4.48 -28.62
C ASN A 239 -15.61 3.34 -28.91
N VAL A 240 -15.12 2.12 -29.18
CA VAL A 240 -15.97 0.91 -29.23
C VAL A 240 -16.69 0.70 -27.89
N LYS A 241 -15.97 0.78 -26.77
CA LYS A 241 -16.55 0.64 -25.43
C LYS A 241 -17.53 1.75 -25.09
N ARG A 242 -17.22 2.99 -25.44
CA ARG A 242 -18.10 4.15 -25.25
C ARG A 242 -19.41 3.99 -26.01
N ALA A 243 -19.36 3.49 -27.24
CA ALA A 243 -20.55 3.24 -28.04
C ALA A 243 -21.49 2.20 -27.40
N LEU A 244 -20.96 1.18 -26.71
CA LEU A 244 -21.77 0.23 -25.94
C LEU A 244 -22.62 0.95 -24.88
N HIS A 245 -22.09 2.02 -24.29
CA HIS A 245 -22.70 2.79 -23.20
C HIS A 245 -23.31 4.13 -23.68
N HIS A 246 -23.68 4.22 -24.96
CA HIS A 246 -24.27 5.40 -25.60
C HIS A 246 -23.43 6.70 -25.49
N ALA A 247 -22.14 6.59 -25.18
CA ALA A 247 -21.27 7.73 -25.05
C ALA A 247 -20.67 8.12 -26.41
N PRO A 248 -20.70 9.42 -26.81
CA PRO A 248 -20.07 9.87 -28.05
C PRO A 248 -18.58 9.53 -28.10
N PRO A 249 -17.98 9.32 -29.28
CA PRO A 249 -16.55 9.06 -29.37
C PRO A 249 -15.73 10.23 -28.81
N VAL A 250 -14.58 9.91 -28.23
CA VAL A 250 -13.56 10.86 -27.80
C VAL A 250 -12.46 10.99 -28.85
N GLU A 251 -11.84 12.16 -28.89
CA GLU A 251 -10.70 12.47 -29.75
C GLU A 251 -9.39 12.56 -28.96
N VAL A 252 -8.27 12.46 -29.68
CA VAL A 252 -6.96 12.70 -29.09
C VAL A 252 -6.69 14.20 -28.89
N ASP A 253 -5.93 14.56 -27.87
CA ASP A 253 -5.51 15.94 -27.63
C ASP A 253 -4.04 16.00 -27.22
N ALA A 254 -3.23 16.74 -27.99
CA ALA A 254 -1.79 16.82 -27.79
C ALA A 254 -1.40 17.35 -26.40
N LYS A 255 -2.17 18.29 -25.83
CA LYS A 255 -1.89 18.80 -24.49
C LYS A 255 -2.14 17.72 -23.44
N LEU A 256 -3.22 16.94 -23.56
CA LEU A 256 -3.48 15.80 -22.68
C LEU A 256 -2.36 14.76 -22.77
N CYS A 257 -1.77 14.53 -23.95
CA CYS A 257 -0.64 13.62 -24.11
C CYS A 257 0.59 14.11 -23.33
N THR A 258 0.95 15.39 -23.47
CA THR A 258 2.06 15.99 -22.73
C THR A 258 1.85 15.92 -21.22
N ASP A 259 0.64 16.23 -20.75
CA ASP A 259 0.30 16.20 -19.32
C ASP A 259 0.31 14.75 -18.78
N ALA A 260 -0.19 13.79 -19.55
CA ALA A 260 -0.17 12.36 -19.21
C ALA A 260 1.27 11.83 -19.13
N GLN A 261 2.12 12.16 -20.11
CA GLN A 261 3.52 11.72 -20.13
C GLN A 261 4.31 12.30 -18.97
N SER A 262 4.15 13.60 -18.72
CA SER A 262 4.79 14.27 -17.57
C SER A 262 4.44 13.59 -16.25
N TYR A 263 3.20 13.11 -16.11
CA TYR A 263 2.76 12.41 -14.91
C TYR A 263 3.24 10.95 -14.86
N ALA A 264 3.23 10.23 -15.99
CA ALA A 264 3.78 8.89 -16.09
C ALA A 264 5.26 8.87 -15.69
N ASP A 265 6.05 9.81 -16.21
CA ASP A 265 7.47 9.96 -15.89
C ASP A 265 7.68 10.24 -14.41
N LEU A 266 6.83 11.07 -13.80
CA LEU A 266 6.87 11.37 -12.37
C LEU A 266 6.54 10.15 -11.51
N LEU A 267 5.55 9.34 -11.89
CA LEU A 267 5.22 8.08 -11.21
C LEU A 267 6.38 7.09 -11.31
N ALA A 268 6.94 6.91 -12.51
CA ALA A 268 8.08 6.04 -12.74
C ALA A 268 9.33 6.49 -11.96
N LYS A 269 9.61 7.80 -11.91
CA LYS A 269 10.73 8.37 -11.16
C LYS A 269 10.58 8.18 -9.65
N ARG A 270 9.35 8.27 -9.11
CA ARG A 270 9.09 8.09 -7.67
C ARG A 270 9.09 6.62 -7.26
N ASP A 271 8.64 5.73 -8.15
CA ASP A 271 8.52 4.28 -7.96
C ASP A 271 7.86 3.85 -6.63
N SER A 272 6.89 4.65 -6.15
CA SER A 272 6.24 4.46 -4.85
C SER A 272 4.80 3.95 -4.94
N GLY A 273 4.37 3.53 -6.13
CA GLY A 273 3.02 3.05 -6.42
C GLY A 273 2.16 4.09 -7.15
N LEU A 274 0.86 3.79 -7.31
CA LEU A 274 -0.10 4.70 -7.92
C LEU A 274 -0.65 5.68 -6.88
N SER A 275 -0.63 6.96 -7.23
CA SER A 275 -1.30 8.02 -6.50
C SER A 275 -1.69 9.08 -7.51
N HIS A 276 -2.90 9.61 -7.41
CA HIS A 276 -3.30 10.82 -8.13
C HIS A 276 -2.67 12.06 -7.48
N ASP A 277 -2.55 13.14 -8.26
CA ASP A 277 -2.24 14.49 -7.77
C ASP A 277 -3.47 15.37 -7.96
N GLY A 278 -4.32 15.41 -6.94
CA GLY A 278 -5.59 16.12 -7.01
C GLY A 278 -5.45 17.63 -7.25
N ALA A 279 -4.39 18.26 -6.73
CA ALA A 279 -4.15 19.69 -6.95
C ALA A 279 -3.76 19.97 -8.40
N LEU A 280 -2.90 19.10 -8.97
CA LEU A 280 -2.55 19.17 -10.39
C LEU A 280 -3.78 18.97 -11.28
N LEU A 281 -4.57 17.92 -11.05
CA LEU A 281 -5.78 17.62 -11.84
C LEU A 281 -6.81 18.75 -11.77
N GLN A 282 -6.99 19.36 -10.59
CA GLN A 282 -7.90 20.49 -10.41
C GLN A 282 -7.41 21.73 -11.17
N SER A 283 -6.10 22.00 -11.12
CA SER A 283 -5.50 23.15 -11.82
C SER A 283 -5.60 23.02 -13.35
N LEU A 284 -5.40 21.80 -13.85
CA LEU A 284 -5.49 21.47 -15.27
C LEU A 284 -6.93 21.24 -15.76
N LYS A 285 -7.90 21.07 -14.84
CA LYS A 285 -9.28 20.68 -15.13
C LYS A 285 -9.36 19.39 -15.95
N GLN A 286 -8.67 18.35 -15.50
CA GLN A 286 -8.56 17.05 -16.19
C GLN A 286 -8.99 15.90 -15.30
N GLY A 287 -9.52 14.84 -15.92
CA GLY A 287 -9.73 13.54 -15.29
C GLY A 287 -8.50 12.66 -15.46
N GLU A 288 -8.39 11.58 -14.67
CA GLU A 288 -7.22 10.69 -14.72
C GLU A 288 -7.60 9.24 -14.39
N ASN A 289 -7.09 8.31 -15.19
CA ASN A 289 -7.02 6.90 -14.85
C ASN A 289 -5.56 6.46 -14.77
N LEU A 290 -5.25 5.59 -13.79
CA LEU A 290 -3.90 5.10 -13.53
C LEU A 290 -3.86 3.57 -13.53
N MET A 291 -2.81 3.00 -14.09
CA MET A 291 -2.51 1.58 -14.00
C MET A 291 -1.00 1.41 -13.84
N PHE A 292 -0.56 0.38 -13.11
CA PHE A 292 0.81 -0.09 -13.20
C PHE A 292 0.85 -1.61 -13.28
N GLY A 293 1.85 -2.14 -13.97
CA GLY A 293 2.01 -3.58 -14.17
C GLY A 293 3.46 -3.99 -14.03
N LEU A 294 3.70 -5.23 -13.59
CA LEU A 294 5.01 -5.89 -13.57
C LEU A 294 5.14 -6.75 -14.82
N ASN A 295 5.39 -6.13 -15.97
CA ASN A 295 5.46 -6.81 -17.25
C ASN A 295 6.43 -6.11 -18.20
N ASP A 296 6.94 -6.86 -19.18
CA ASP A 296 7.78 -6.34 -20.28
C ASP A 296 6.99 -6.25 -21.60
N MET A 297 5.67 -6.01 -21.53
CA MET A 297 4.85 -5.88 -22.74
C MET A 297 5.18 -4.57 -23.50
N SER A 298 4.75 -4.51 -24.77
CA SER A 298 4.80 -3.27 -25.55
C SER A 298 3.94 -2.17 -24.90
N ILE A 299 4.19 -0.91 -25.26
CA ILE A 299 3.39 0.22 -24.79
C ILE A 299 1.93 0.07 -25.22
N GLU A 300 1.69 -0.30 -26.49
CA GLU A 300 0.36 -0.58 -27.03
C GLU A 300 -0.38 -1.66 -26.22
N ALA A 301 0.29 -2.78 -25.91
CA ALA A 301 -0.32 -3.85 -25.13
C ALA A 301 -0.63 -3.40 -23.68
N ASN A 302 0.21 -2.55 -23.09
CA ASN A 302 -0.07 -1.96 -21.78
C ASN A 302 -1.28 -1.00 -21.82
N PHE A 303 -1.42 -0.19 -22.87
CA PHE A 303 -2.57 0.69 -23.04
C PHE A 303 -3.87 -0.10 -23.20
N LEU A 304 -3.91 -1.09 -24.10
CA LEU A 304 -5.08 -1.94 -24.30
C LEU A 304 -5.44 -2.74 -23.04
N LEU A 305 -4.44 -3.25 -22.31
CA LEU A 305 -4.67 -3.91 -21.02
C LEU A 305 -5.29 -2.94 -20.00
N ALA A 306 -4.74 -1.72 -19.87
CA ALA A 306 -5.28 -0.71 -18.97
C ALA A 306 -6.73 -0.37 -19.30
N THR A 307 -7.02 -0.09 -20.58
CA THR A 307 -8.36 0.20 -21.09
C THR A 307 -9.35 -0.93 -20.77
N LYS A 308 -8.96 -2.18 -21.01
CA LYS A 308 -9.78 -3.36 -20.69
C LYS A 308 -10.03 -3.47 -19.19
N MET A 309 -8.98 -3.42 -18.37
CA MET A 309 -9.11 -3.54 -16.91
C MET A 309 -10.02 -2.47 -16.31
N TRP A 310 -9.83 -1.23 -16.74
CA TRP A 310 -10.65 -0.11 -16.30
C TRP A 310 -12.09 -0.24 -16.79
N HIS A 311 -12.33 -0.77 -17.98
CA HIS A 311 -13.69 -0.97 -18.50
C HIS A 311 -14.42 -2.06 -17.73
N ASP A 312 -13.76 -3.21 -17.50
CA ASP A 312 -14.31 -4.39 -16.81
C ASP A 312 -14.79 -4.10 -15.37
N GLU A 313 -14.42 -2.94 -14.81
CA GLU A 313 -15.00 -2.45 -13.56
C GLU A 313 -16.53 -2.23 -13.64
N TRP A 314 -17.11 -2.17 -14.85
CA TRP A 314 -18.56 -2.12 -15.05
C TRP A 314 -19.30 -3.27 -14.35
N ILE A 315 -18.64 -4.43 -14.20
CA ILE A 315 -19.18 -5.63 -13.53
C ILE A 315 -19.55 -5.32 -12.06
N ASP A 316 -18.81 -4.41 -11.44
CA ASP A 316 -19.01 -4.00 -10.05
C ASP A 316 -19.87 -2.71 -9.93
N TRP A 317 -20.29 -2.10 -11.04
CA TRP A 317 -21.05 -0.85 -11.07
C TRP A 317 -22.58 -1.08 -11.08
N ASP A 318 -23.28 -0.52 -10.09
CA ASP A 318 -24.74 -0.52 -10.03
C ASP A 318 -25.28 0.73 -10.74
N PHE A 319 -25.82 0.55 -11.96
CA PHE A 319 -26.35 1.66 -12.79
C PHE A 319 -27.59 2.33 -12.20
N GLU A 320 -28.36 1.64 -11.35
CA GLU A 320 -29.55 2.20 -10.71
C GLU A 320 -29.19 3.07 -9.51
N LYS A 321 -28.34 2.52 -8.63
CA LYS A 321 -27.88 3.20 -7.41
C LYS A 321 -26.78 4.20 -7.68
N LEU A 322 -26.11 4.12 -8.83
CA LEU A 322 -24.94 4.92 -9.19
C LEU A 322 -23.82 4.75 -8.18
N THR A 323 -23.61 3.49 -7.76
CA THR A 323 -22.62 3.12 -6.74
C THR A 323 -21.78 1.97 -7.23
N CYS A 324 -20.50 2.01 -6.88
CA CYS A 324 -19.62 0.86 -7.03
C CYS A 324 -19.86 -0.13 -5.90
N THR A 325 -19.73 -1.42 -6.21
CA THR A 325 -19.72 -2.49 -5.22
C THR A 325 -18.69 -2.16 -4.13
N PRO A 326 -19.06 -2.24 -2.84
CA PRO A 326 -18.17 -1.82 -1.76
C PRO A 326 -16.78 -2.49 -1.83
N GLY A 327 -15.72 -1.66 -1.82
CA GLY A 327 -14.33 -2.14 -1.88
C GLY A 327 -13.80 -2.42 -3.28
N ARG A 328 -14.64 -2.29 -4.32
CA ARG A 328 -14.23 -2.33 -5.72
C ARG A 328 -13.87 -0.94 -6.22
N GLN A 329 -13.28 -0.90 -7.40
CA GLN A 329 -13.05 0.34 -8.15
C GLN A 329 -13.99 0.31 -9.34
N CYS A 330 -14.71 1.41 -9.56
CA CYS A 330 -15.54 1.61 -10.74
C CYS A 330 -15.30 2.97 -11.40
N LEU A 331 -14.49 3.82 -10.75
CA LEU A 331 -14.29 5.19 -11.22
C LEU A 331 -13.45 5.26 -12.48
N HIS A 332 -12.69 4.20 -12.81
CA HIS A 332 -12.00 4.15 -14.09
C HIS A 332 -12.97 3.82 -15.23
N PHE A 333 -13.89 2.88 -15.00
CA PHE A 333 -14.99 2.59 -15.93
C PHE A 333 -15.83 3.83 -16.18
N THR A 334 -16.35 4.45 -15.12
CA THR A 334 -17.27 5.59 -15.24
C THR A 334 -16.61 6.79 -15.93
N GLN A 335 -15.30 6.97 -15.78
CA GLN A 335 -14.54 7.98 -16.54
C GLN A 335 -14.40 7.61 -18.03
N GLN A 336 -14.11 6.35 -18.36
CA GLN A 336 -13.99 5.94 -19.76
C GLN A 336 -15.28 6.14 -20.55
N VAL A 337 -16.42 5.81 -19.94
CA VAL A 337 -17.74 5.91 -20.59
C VAL A 337 -18.47 7.22 -20.29
N TRP A 338 -17.80 8.19 -19.66
CA TRP A 338 -18.40 9.47 -19.30
C TRP A 338 -18.85 10.24 -20.55
N ILE A 339 -20.16 10.42 -20.74
CA ILE A 339 -20.75 11.06 -21.93
C ILE A 339 -20.15 12.45 -22.19
N GLY A 340 -20.00 13.28 -21.15
CA GLY A 340 -19.50 14.65 -21.27
C GLY A 340 -18.00 14.79 -21.50
N THR A 341 -17.23 13.70 -21.49
CA THR A 341 -15.80 13.71 -21.80
C THR A 341 -15.65 13.66 -23.32
N GLN A 342 -14.82 14.55 -23.87
CA GLN A 342 -14.68 14.75 -25.32
C GLN A 342 -13.30 14.35 -25.82
N LYS A 343 -12.28 14.43 -24.97
CA LYS A 343 -10.88 14.25 -25.33
C LYS A 343 -10.18 13.36 -24.33
N VAL A 344 -9.26 12.54 -24.83
CA VAL A 344 -8.41 11.68 -24.01
C VAL A 344 -7.02 11.55 -24.62
N CYS A 345 -6.00 11.35 -23.79
CA CYS A 345 -4.74 10.79 -24.27
C CYS A 345 -4.10 9.86 -23.24
N TYR A 346 -3.27 8.94 -23.72
CA TYR A 346 -2.56 7.93 -22.95
C TYR A 346 -1.06 8.17 -23.01
N ALA A 347 -0.38 7.83 -21.92
CA ALA A 347 1.06 7.86 -21.82
C ALA A 347 1.57 6.75 -20.91
N ALA A 348 2.83 6.37 -21.07
CA ALA A 348 3.46 5.40 -20.20
C ALA A 348 4.93 5.70 -19.93
N ALA A 349 5.41 5.25 -18.77
CA ALA A 349 6.82 5.34 -18.39
C ALA A 349 7.24 4.10 -17.59
N LYS A 350 8.52 3.71 -17.72
CA LYS A 350 9.06 2.51 -17.08
C LYS A 350 9.93 2.85 -15.86
N ALA A 351 9.82 2.02 -14.82
CA ALA A 351 10.71 1.99 -13.67
C ALA A 351 11.21 0.55 -13.44
N GLY A 352 12.35 0.22 -14.05
CA GLY A 352 12.80 -1.17 -14.13
C GLY A 352 11.80 -2.04 -14.89
N ARG A 353 11.26 -3.09 -14.25
CA ARG A 353 10.24 -4.00 -14.81
C ARG A 353 8.79 -3.51 -14.60
N LYS A 354 8.62 -2.31 -14.06
CA LYS A 354 7.29 -1.70 -13.85
C LYS A 354 6.98 -0.77 -15.00
N THR A 355 5.77 -0.87 -15.54
CA THR A 355 5.23 0.11 -16.49
C THR A 355 4.08 0.84 -15.81
N TYR A 356 4.15 2.17 -15.79
CA TYR A 356 3.09 3.06 -15.32
C TYR A 356 2.34 3.59 -16.53
N VAL A 357 1.03 3.42 -16.56
CA VAL A 357 0.13 3.94 -17.61
C VAL A 357 -0.75 5.01 -17.00
N VAL A 358 -0.85 6.14 -17.69
CA VAL A 358 -1.68 7.29 -17.32
C VAL A 358 -2.58 7.63 -18.50
N ALA A 359 -3.87 7.78 -18.26
CA ALA A 359 -4.79 8.40 -19.20
C ALA A 359 -5.33 9.71 -18.63
N ARG A 360 -5.32 10.78 -19.42
CA ARG A 360 -5.89 12.09 -19.06
C ARG A 360 -7.12 12.39 -19.90
N TYR A 361 -8.17 12.91 -19.26
CA TYR A 361 -9.48 13.13 -19.86
C TYR A 361 -9.90 14.60 -19.76
N SER A 362 -10.58 15.13 -20.79
CA SER A 362 -11.14 16.48 -20.78
C SER A 362 -12.47 16.56 -21.53
N PRO A 363 -13.50 17.23 -20.99
CA PRO A 363 -13.67 17.60 -19.58
C PRO A 363 -13.58 16.38 -18.62
N PRO A 364 -13.27 16.60 -17.32
CA PRO A 364 -13.19 15.53 -16.33
C PRO A 364 -14.57 14.91 -16.06
N GLY A 365 -14.58 13.59 -15.89
CA GLY A 365 -15.74 12.83 -15.47
C GLY A 365 -15.91 12.73 -13.96
N ASN A 366 -16.69 11.76 -13.51
CA ASN A 366 -16.84 11.37 -12.10
C ASN A 366 -17.36 12.49 -11.17
N SER A 367 -18.13 13.42 -11.72
CA SER A 367 -18.90 14.34 -10.89
C SER A 367 -20.12 13.62 -10.32
N MET A 368 -20.15 13.42 -9.00
CA MET A 368 -21.28 12.74 -8.33
C MET A 368 -22.65 13.32 -8.69
N ARG A 369 -22.73 14.64 -8.95
CA ARG A 369 -24.00 15.31 -9.31
C ARG A 369 -24.49 15.00 -10.72
N ARG A 370 -23.61 14.49 -11.59
CA ARG A 370 -23.86 14.24 -13.01
C ARG A 370 -23.68 12.76 -13.39
N MET A 371 -23.63 11.86 -12.41
CA MET A 371 -23.37 10.44 -12.66
C MET A 371 -24.45 9.80 -13.54
N ARG A 372 -25.73 10.09 -13.23
CA ARG A 372 -26.90 9.50 -13.89
C ARG A 372 -26.98 9.80 -15.38
N GLU A 373 -26.65 11.04 -15.77
CA GLU A 373 -26.74 11.50 -17.16
C GLU A 373 -25.47 11.19 -17.97
N ASN A 374 -24.41 10.66 -17.34
CA ASN A 374 -23.13 10.41 -18.00
C ASN A 374 -22.67 8.95 -18.01
N VAL A 375 -23.27 8.06 -17.22
CA VAL A 375 -22.89 6.65 -17.14
C VAL A 375 -24.13 5.80 -17.33
N LEU A 376 -24.34 5.34 -18.57
CA LEU A 376 -25.52 4.57 -18.97
C LEU A 376 -25.19 3.08 -19.07
N PRO A 377 -26.17 2.18 -18.85
CA PRO A 377 -25.99 0.75 -19.08
C PRO A 377 -25.60 0.46 -20.54
N ALA A 378 -25.08 -0.74 -20.80
CA ALA A 378 -24.78 -1.16 -22.15
C ALA A 378 -26.07 -1.44 -22.95
N ASN A 379 -26.01 -1.28 -24.28
CA ASN A 379 -27.07 -1.65 -25.24
C ASN A 379 -27.53 -3.11 -25.11
#